data_AF-A0A8H7NFR6-F1
#
_entry.id   AF-A0A8H7NFR6-F1
#
_cell.length_a   1.000
_cell.length_b   1.000
_cell.length_c   1.000
_cell.angle_alpha   90.00
_cell.angle_beta   90.00
_cell.angle_gamma   90.00
#
_symmetry.space_group_name_H-M   'P 1'
#
loop_
_entity.id
_entity.type
_entity.pdbx_description
1 polymer ?
#
loop_
_entity_poly.entity_id
_entity_poly.type
_entity_poly.pdbx_seq_one_letter_code
_entity_poly.pdbx_strand_id
1 'polypeptide(L)'
;MVPGPGRCLRLLCHFRLRLELPTHQAYPEWTMERIFQHHQLANLPTFDSPVSSPAISTLMVILFLRLGLFEYTRQFATDRKFHKNIMEPHPWRMETTREQLSDWAAQMFKFVHVWDWGGGGGRVAYDVHLWTIPIEYRCSLYLFLVIVGTARLQTRMRLLSVFGIFVFTYWNSRWDFLLFLAGMLLAENDLIRGAHDPVLPKDENDKSTTRKCTTSWFWDALALLGLYLLGQPDGRGEITPGWIYLTSLIPTWWGAEPFRYWQGIGAVVFIYAVAHSAFWQRFFNSGVVQYFGKISYAIYLMHGPAMHIVGYHFENWAYSVTGLEGYQYNAGFFLGACFCIPTVIWWADIFWRAVDIPTVKFAKWFESKCVVKA
;
A
#
# COMPACT_ATOMS: atom_id res chain seq x y z
N MET A 1 -60.51 42.44 26.17
CA MET A 1 -60.98 41.37 27.07
C MET A 1 -59.83 40.37 27.25
N VAL A 2 -59.39 40.25 28.50
CA VAL A 2 -58.47 39.27 29.13
C VAL A 2 -59.09 37.85 28.99
N PRO A 3 -58.37 36.67 28.98
CA PRO A 3 -57.25 36.30 29.87
C PRO A 3 -56.03 35.52 29.29
N GLY A 4 -54.88 35.65 29.96
CA GLY A 4 -53.98 34.51 30.30
C GLY A 4 -54.27 34.03 31.74
N PRO A 5 -53.42 33.23 32.45
CA PRO A 5 -52.14 32.61 32.11
C PRO A 5 -52.03 31.10 32.53
N GLY A 6 -50.88 30.44 32.26
CA GLY A 6 -50.35 29.41 33.19
C GLY A 6 -50.05 27.98 32.71
N ARG A 7 -48.78 27.78 32.31
CA ARG A 7 -47.82 26.69 32.69
C ARG A 7 -48.23 25.19 32.63
N CYS A 8 -47.47 24.47 31.80
CA CYS A 8 -46.62 23.31 32.13
C CYS A 8 -47.13 22.26 33.14
N LEU A 9 -47.33 21.00 32.71
CA LEU A 9 -46.34 19.91 32.75
C LEU A 9 -47.02 18.52 32.52
N ARG A 10 -46.34 17.69 31.71
CA ARG A 10 -46.27 16.21 31.74
C ARG A 10 -47.44 15.31 31.28
N LEU A 11 -47.09 14.63 30.17
CA LEU A 11 -47.09 13.18 29.95
C LEU A 11 -48.42 12.43 29.76
N LEU A 12 -48.41 11.75 28.61
CA LEU A 12 -48.81 10.37 28.36
C LEU A 12 -50.20 10.11 27.75
N CYS A 13 -50.09 9.31 26.69
CA CYS A 13 -51.06 8.40 26.10
C CYS A 13 -51.93 8.94 24.95
N HIS A 14 -51.86 8.16 23.86
CA HIS A 14 -52.71 8.14 22.68
C HIS A 14 -52.45 9.18 21.58
N PHE A 15 -51.44 8.89 20.74
CA PHE A 15 -51.63 9.07 19.29
C PHE A 15 -51.04 7.87 18.55
N ARG A 16 -51.93 6.95 18.16
CA ARG A 16 -51.70 5.77 17.33
C ARG A 16 -52.49 5.99 16.05
N LEU A 17 -51.82 6.39 14.96
CA LEU A 17 -52.32 6.41 13.57
C LEU A 17 -51.08 6.38 12.67
N ARG A 18 -50.58 5.19 12.30
CA ARG A 18 -50.92 4.44 11.08
C ARG A 18 -50.52 5.23 9.81
N LEU A 19 -49.23 5.17 9.48
CA LEU A 19 -48.73 5.30 8.11
C LEU A 19 -48.41 3.87 7.63
N GLU A 20 -49.10 3.49 6.56
CA GLU A 20 -49.13 2.17 5.98
C GLU A 20 -47.77 1.77 5.42
N LEU A 21 -47.22 0.66 5.91
CA LEU A 21 -46.10 -0.05 5.30
C LEU A 21 -46.65 -0.90 4.15
N PRO A 22 -46.13 -0.78 2.92
CA PRO A 22 -46.36 -1.80 1.91
C PRO A 22 -45.62 -3.08 2.34
N THR A 23 -46.40 -4.11 2.62
CA THR A 23 -45.94 -5.49 2.80
C THR A 23 -45.28 -6.01 1.53
N HIS A 24 -44.13 -6.68 1.71
CA HIS A 24 -43.44 -7.53 0.72
C HIS A 24 -42.94 -6.86 -0.57
N GLN A 25 -41.91 -6.03 -0.43
CA GLN A 25 -40.83 -6.00 -1.42
C GLN A 25 -39.54 -6.43 -0.70
N ALA A 26 -39.04 -7.60 -1.06
CA ALA A 26 -37.78 -8.13 -0.56
C ALA A 26 -36.68 -7.08 -0.78
N TYR A 27 -36.15 -6.51 0.30
CA TYR A 27 -34.83 -5.89 0.26
C TYR A 27 -33.88 -6.97 -0.27
N PRO A 28 -33.10 -6.73 -1.33
CA PRO A 28 -32.10 -7.70 -1.71
C PRO A 28 -31.18 -7.86 -0.50
N GLU A 29 -31.17 -9.05 0.08
CA GLU A 29 -30.14 -9.46 1.03
C GLU A 29 -28.82 -9.28 0.29
N TRP A 30 -28.08 -8.24 0.64
CA TRP A 30 -26.71 -8.04 0.21
C TRP A 30 -25.86 -9.05 0.98
N THR A 31 -25.99 -10.33 0.62
CA THR A 31 -25.12 -11.40 1.08
C THR A 31 -23.68 -11.05 0.68
N MET A 32 -22.75 -11.20 1.64
CA MET A 32 -21.31 -10.95 1.47
C MET A 32 -20.73 -11.58 0.19
N GLU A 33 -21.34 -12.66 -0.33
CA GLU A 33 -20.98 -13.28 -1.61
C GLU A 33 -21.01 -12.34 -2.82
N ARG A 34 -21.97 -11.40 -2.92
CA ARG A 34 -22.04 -10.49 -4.09
C ARG A 34 -21.03 -9.35 -4.07
N ILE A 35 -20.48 -9.01 -2.90
CA ILE A 35 -19.36 -8.05 -2.81
C ILE A 35 -18.08 -8.66 -3.41
N PHE A 36 -17.94 -10.00 -3.32
CA PHE A 36 -16.79 -10.71 -3.88
C PHE A 36 -17.02 -11.24 -5.32
N GLN A 37 -18.27 -11.35 -5.79
CA GLN A 37 -18.62 -11.92 -7.11
C GLN A 37 -18.61 -10.93 -8.28
N HIS A 38 -17.99 -9.74 -8.18
CA HIS A 38 -17.70 -8.98 -9.39
C HIS A 38 -16.55 -9.64 -10.16
N HIS A 39 -16.94 -10.27 -11.27
CA HIS A 39 -16.18 -11.10 -12.21
C HIS A 39 -14.91 -10.48 -12.85
N GLN A 40 -14.38 -9.38 -12.32
CA GLN A 40 -13.10 -8.79 -12.72
C GLN A 40 -12.03 -8.78 -11.61
N LEU A 41 -12.40 -9.07 -10.35
CA LEU A 41 -11.43 -9.16 -9.24
C LEU A 41 -10.62 -10.47 -9.23
N ALA A 42 -11.06 -11.50 -9.98
CA ALA A 42 -10.41 -12.80 -10.03
C ALA A 42 -9.00 -12.80 -10.70
N ASN A 43 -8.66 -11.72 -11.41
CA ASN A 43 -7.41 -11.58 -12.17
C ASN A 43 -6.48 -10.46 -11.66
N LEU A 44 -6.87 -9.76 -10.61
CA LEU A 44 -5.90 -8.98 -9.83
C LEU A 44 -5.09 -9.98 -8.99
N PRO A 45 -3.79 -9.74 -8.73
CA PRO A 45 -3.06 -10.50 -7.74
C PRO A 45 -3.73 -10.29 -6.38
N THR A 46 -4.73 -11.10 -6.09
CA THR A 46 -5.25 -11.29 -4.76
C THR A 46 -4.09 -11.80 -3.93
N PHE A 47 -3.87 -11.16 -2.78
CA PHE A 47 -2.78 -11.35 -1.84
C PHE A 47 -2.94 -12.72 -1.15
N ASP A 48 -2.95 -13.81 -1.92
CA ASP A 48 -3.46 -15.11 -1.49
C ASP A 48 -2.41 -15.91 -0.70
N SER A 49 -1.21 -15.35 -0.52
CA SER A 49 -0.20 -15.96 0.34
C SER A 49 0.83 -14.95 0.87
N PRO A 50 0.49 -14.13 1.87
CA PRO A 50 1.38 -13.09 2.41
C PRO A 50 2.70 -13.64 2.99
N VAL A 51 2.80 -14.96 3.20
CA VAL A 51 3.94 -15.60 3.86
C VAL A 51 4.81 -16.45 2.93
N SER A 52 4.23 -17.16 1.95
CA SER A 52 5.01 -18.14 1.16
C SER A 52 5.94 -17.49 0.15
N SER A 53 5.51 -16.47 -0.60
CA SER A 53 6.40 -15.79 -1.56
C SER A 53 7.59 -15.11 -0.87
N PRO A 54 7.43 -14.38 0.26
CA PRO A 54 8.56 -13.84 1.03
C PRO A 54 9.43 -14.92 1.68
N ALA A 55 8.85 -16.03 2.14
CA ALA A 55 9.61 -17.15 2.67
C ALA A 55 10.48 -17.79 1.58
N ILE A 56 9.95 -17.94 0.37
CA ILE A 56 10.71 -18.49 -0.77
C ILE A 56 11.82 -17.52 -1.20
N SER A 57 11.55 -16.21 -1.30
CA SER A 57 12.58 -15.23 -1.69
C SER A 57 13.73 -15.17 -0.67
N THR A 58 13.43 -15.15 0.62
CA THR A 58 14.46 -15.15 1.68
C THR A 58 15.20 -16.49 1.80
N LEU A 59 14.54 -17.61 1.49
CA LEU A 59 15.20 -18.90 1.37
C LEU A 59 16.17 -18.92 0.18
N MET A 60 15.80 -18.32 -0.95
CA MET A 60 16.72 -18.15 -2.10
C MET A 60 17.94 -17.32 -1.71
N VAL A 61 17.78 -16.25 -0.93
CA VAL A 61 18.90 -15.48 -0.38
C VAL A 61 19.86 -16.37 0.39
N ILE A 62 19.36 -17.28 1.23
CA ILE A 62 20.21 -18.21 2.00
C ILE A 62 20.96 -19.17 1.08
N LEU A 63 20.29 -19.69 0.05
CA LEU A 63 20.94 -20.55 -0.94
C LEU A 63 22.07 -19.80 -1.65
N PHE A 64 21.83 -18.57 -2.10
CA PHE A 64 22.84 -17.73 -2.75
C PHE A 64 23.99 -17.35 -1.82
N LEU A 65 23.69 -17.04 -0.55
CA LEU A 65 24.69 -16.80 0.48
C LEU A 65 25.57 -18.03 0.72
N ARG A 66 24.97 -19.23 0.72
CA ARG A 66 25.69 -20.51 0.87
C ARG A 66 26.54 -20.86 -0.34
N LEU A 67 26.10 -20.50 -1.54
CA LEU A 67 26.88 -20.61 -2.78
C LEU A 67 28.02 -19.58 -2.86
N GLY A 68 28.08 -18.61 -1.94
CA GLY A 68 29.14 -17.60 -1.90
C GLY A 68 28.92 -16.43 -2.86
N LEU A 69 27.73 -16.29 -3.44
CA LEU A 69 27.43 -15.21 -4.41
C LEU A 69 27.46 -13.82 -3.75
N PHE A 70 27.09 -13.74 -2.47
CA PHE A 70 27.16 -12.51 -1.67
C PHE A 70 28.60 -12.10 -1.35
N GLU A 71 29.56 -13.04 -1.30
CA GLU A 71 30.95 -12.70 -1.00
C GLU A 71 31.61 -11.90 -2.11
N TYR A 72 31.15 -12.06 -3.36
CA TYR A 72 31.69 -11.38 -4.52
C TYR A 72 31.53 -9.85 -4.44
N THR A 73 30.43 -9.37 -3.88
CA THR A 73 30.09 -7.94 -3.79
C THR A 73 30.29 -7.37 -2.39
N ARG A 74 30.67 -8.21 -1.40
CA ARG A 74 30.80 -7.81 0.02
C ARG A 74 31.73 -6.62 0.24
N GLN A 75 32.86 -6.57 -0.47
CA GLN A 75 33.80 -5.45 -0.34
C GLN A 75 33.16 -4.11 -0.74
N PHE A 76 32.37 -4.11 -1.82
CA PHE A 76 31.63 -2.92 -2.23
C PHE A 76 30.51 -2.59 -1.24
N ALA A 77 29.71 -3.60 -0.86
CA ALA A 77 28.56 -3.44 0.03
C ALA A 77 28.92 -2.86 1.41
N THR A 78 30.13 -3.12 1.90
CA THR A 78 30.60 -2.67 3.22
C THR A 78 31.43 -1.39 3.20
N ASP A 79 31.76 -0.86 2.01
CA ASP A 79 32.55 0.36 1.89
C ASP A 79 31.64 1.60 1.87
N ARG A 80 31.82 2.43 2.90
CA ARG A 80 31.08 3.68 3.12
C ARG A 80 31.42 4.78 2.09
N LYS A 81 32.50 4.63 1.34
CA LYS A 81 32.85 5.58 0.26
C LYS A 81 31.79 5.61 -0.85
N PHE A 82 31.20 4.46 -1.14
CA PHE A 82 30.17 4.33 -2.18
C PHE A 82 28.77 4.64 -1.65
N HIS A 83 28.49 4.25 -0.40
CA HIS A 83 27.16 4.37 0.23
C HIS A 83 27.06 5.62 1.12
N LYS A 84 26.64 6.75 0.54
CA LYS A 84 26.60 8.07 1.22
C LYS A 84 25.42 8.27 2.19
N ASN A 85 24.28 7.63 1.93
CA ASN A 85 23.06 7.81 2.73
C ASN A 85 22.84 6.64 3.70
N ILE A 86 22.32 5.53 3.18
CA ILE A 86 22.04 4.31 3.94
C ILE A 86 22.90 3.20 3.36
N MET A 87 23.65 2.53 4.21
CA MET A 87 24.37 1.30 3.86
C MET A 87 23.50 0.13 4.29
N GLU A 88 23.01 -0.62 3.32
CA GLU A 88 22.14 -1.75 3.58
C GLU A 88 22.91 -2.87 4.30
N PRO A 89 22.34 -3.49 5.35
CA PRO A 89 22.95 -4.66 5.98
C PRO A 89 23.16 -5.78 4.98
N HIS A 90 24.41 -6.22 4.81
CA HIS A 90 24.75 -7.35 3.95
C HIS A 90 24.83 -8.64 4.78
N PRO A 91 23.98 -9.65 4.53
CA PRO A 91 23.92 -10.86 5.36
C PRO A 91 25.26 -11.59 5.46
N TRP A 92 25.56 -12.12 6.65
CA TRP A 92 26.77 -12.91 6.89
C TRP A 92 26.48 -14.40 6.81
N ARG A 93 27.39 -15.14 6.18
CA ARG A 93 27.36 -16.60 6.14
C ARG A 93 27.79 -17.16 7.51
N MET A 94 26.90 -17.90 8.15
CA MET A 94 27.17 -18.64 9.39
C MET A 94 27.99 -19.90 9.11
N GLU A 95 28.65 -20.43 10.14
CA GLU A 95 29.53 -21.60 10.04
C GLU A 95 28.79 -22.82 9.45
N THR A 96 27.63 -23.18 10.03
CA THR A 96 26.88 -24.36 9.59
C THR A 96 25.56 -24.04 8.89
N THR A 97 25.19 -24.81 7.86
CA THR A 97 23.91 -24.63 7.14
C THR A 97 22.71 -24.78 8.07
N ARG A 98 22.81 -25.64 9.09
CA ARG A 98 21.78 -25.84 10.09
C ARG A 98 21.53 -24.57 10.91
N GLU A 99 22.59 -23.91 11.37
CA GLU A 99 22.46 -22.65 12.13
C GLU A 99 21.78 -21.59 11.28
N GLN A 100 22.19 -21.42 10.02
CA GLN A 100 21.58 -20.43 9.14
C GLN A 100 20.10 -20.70 8.86
N LEU A 101 19.73 -21.95 8.61
CA LEU A 101 18.32 -22.32 8.44
C LEU A 101 17.52 -22.14 9.73
N SER A 102 18.11 -22.40 10.89
CA SER A 102 17.45 -22.18 12.19
C SER A 102 17.24 -20.70 12.49
N ASP A 103 18.23 -19.86 12.17
CA ASP A 103 18.14 -18.42 12.30
C ASP A 103 17.10 -17.85 11.33
N TRP A 104 17.09 -18.31 10.08
CA TRP A 104 16.05 -17.98 9.11
C TRP A 104 14.66 -18.36 9.60
N ALA A 105 14.47 -19.58 10.11
CA ALA A 105 13.17 -20.00 10.64
C ALA A 105 12.72 -19.11 11.82
N ALA A 106 13.65 -18.73 12.71
CA ALA A 106 13.37 -17.79 13.80
C ALA A 106 13.01 -16.39 13.28
N GLN A 107 13.67 -15.91 12.23
CA GLN A 107 13.34 -14.65 11.59
C GLN A 107 12.01 -14.69 10.84
N MET A 108 11.67 -15.80 10.16
CA MET A 108 10.37 -16.01 9.54
C MET A 108 9.25 -16.07 10.59
N PHE A 109 9.50 -16.67 11.74
CA PHE A 109 8.55 -16.63 12.86
C PHE A 109 8.30 -15.18 13.33
N LYS A 110 9.36 -14.38 13.49
CA LYS A 110 9.24 -12.94 13.80
C LYS A 110 8.56 -12.14 12.69
N PHE A 111 8.73 -12.52 11.43
CA PHE A 111 8.11 -11.89 10.27
C PHE A 111 6.58 -12.06 10.26
N VAL A 112 6.11 -13.28 10.57
CA VAL A 112 4.67 -13.60 10.62
C VAL A 112 4.03 -13.14 11.94
N HIS A 113 4.84 -12.79 12.95
CA HIS A 113 4.37 -12.39 14.27
C HIS A 113 3.65 -11.02 14.25
N VAL A 114 2.31 -11.05 14.22
CA VAL A 114 1.44 -9.86 14.15
C VAL A 114 1.35 -9.09 15.46
N TRP A 115 1.63 -9.73 16.59
CA TRP A 115 1.33 -9.18 17.92
C TRP A 115 2.39 -8.21 18.44
N ASP A 116 3.51 -8.06 17.74
CA ASP A 116 4.54 -7.09 18.10
C ASP A 116 4.22 -5.72 17.49
N TRP A 117 4.29 -4.70 18.35
CA TRP A 117 3.97 -3.32 18.03
C TRP A 117 5.21 -2.43 17.99
N GLY A 118 6.40 -2.99 18.22
CA GLY A 118 7.67 -2.28 18.07
C GLY A 118 7.94 -1.86 16.62
N GLY A 119 8.61 -0.72 16.43
CA GLY A 119 8.94 -0.16 15.10
C GLY A 119 9.91 -1.02 14.25
N GLY A 120 10.49 -2.07 14.83
CA GLY A 120 11.31 -3.07 14.12
C GLY A 120 10.60 -4.39 13.85
N GLY A 121 9.33 -4.53 14.25
CA GLY A 121 8.57 -5.77 14.12
C GLY A 121 8.47 -6.20 12.66
N GLY A 122 9.04 -7.36 12.34
CA GLY A 122 8.96 -7.96 11.01
C GLY A 122 10.08 -7.62 10.02
N ARG A 123 11.16 -6.93 10.43
CA ARG A 123 12.35 -6.83 9.57
C ARG A 123 13.09 -8.17 9.54
N VAL A 124 13.24 -8.75 8.36
CA VAL A 124 14.06 -9.94 8.13
C VAL A 124 15.49 -9.47 7.85
N ALA A 125 16.49 -9.99 8.54
CA ALA A 125 17.88 -9.59 8.32
C ALA A 125 18.42 -10.05 6.95
N TYR A 126 17.82 -11.09 6.37
CA TYR A 126 18.14 -11.57 5.02
C TYR A 126 17.66 -10.67 3.90
N ASP A 127 16.57 -9.93 4.14
CA ASP A 127 16.04 -8.94 3.21
C ASP A 127 15.27 -7.90 4.00
N VAL A 128 15.92 -6.77 4.25
CA VAL A 128 15.37 -5.70 5.09
C VAL A 128 14.23 -4.98 4.40
N HIS A 129 14.12 -5.06 3.08
CA HIS A 129 13.12 -4.36 2.31
C HIS A 129 11.72 -4.91 2.56
N LEU A 130 11.61 -6.18 2.97
CA LEU A 130 10.36 -6.89 3.29
C LEU A 130 9.57 -6.31 4.49
N TRP A 131 10.10 -5.28 5.15
CA TRP A 131 9.52 -4.69 6.36
C TRP A 131 8.09 -4.16 6.20
N THR A 132 7.63 -3.84 4.98
CA THR A 132 6.26 -3.35 4.78
C THR A 132 5.22 -4.46 4.86
N ILE A 133 5.55 -5.69 4.44
CA ILE A 133 4.60 -6.81 4.40
C ILE A 133 3.96 -7.10 5.77
N PRO A 134 4.72 -7.22 6.88
CA PRO A 134 4.11 -7.46 8.20
C PRO A 134 3.21 -6.30 8.66
N ILE A 135 3.58 -5.07 8.31
CA ILE A 135 2.76 -3.88 8.61
C ILE A 135 1.47 -3.92 7.80
N GLU A 136 1.55 -4.16 6.50
CA GLU A 136 0.39 -4.29 5.60
C GLU A 136 -0.54 -5.41 6.05
N TYR A 137 0.01 -6.56 6.46
CA TYR A 137 -0.78 -7.67 6.97
C TYR A 137 -1.53 -7.29 8.26
N ARG A 138 -0.86 -6.63 9.20
CA ARG A 138 -1.48 -6.11 10.44
C ARG A 138 -2.57 -5.08 10.14
N CYS A 139 -2.29 -4.10 9.29
CA CYS A 139 -3.26 -3.08 8.89
C CYS A 139 -4.47 -3.68 8.16
N SER A 140 -4.27 -4.72 7.36
CA SER A 140 -5.35 -5.46 6.69
C SER A 140 -6.27 -6.16 7.69
N LEU A 141 -5.72 -6.78 8.74
CA LEU A 141 -6.52 -7.38 9.82
C LEU A 141 -7.34 -6.33 10.57
N TYR A 142 -6.75 -5.18 10.90
CA TYR A 142 -7.50 -4.08 11.51
C TYR A 142 -8.58 -3.51 10.60
N LEU A 143 -8.26 -3.32 9.32
CA LEU A 143 -9.22 -2.82 8.34
C LEU A 143 -10.39 -3.81 8.19
N PHE A 144 -10.11 -5.12 8.14
CA PHE A 144 -11.14 -6.15 8.13
C PHE A 144 -12.06 -6.06 9.37
N LEU A 145 -11.50 -5.88 10.56
CA LEU A 145 -12.28 -5.69 11.79
C LEU A 145 -13.14 -4.42 11.72
N VAL A 146 -12.64 -3.31 11.18
CA VAL A 146 -13.41 -2.08 10.98
C VAL A 146 -14.55 -2.30 10.00
N ILE A 147 -14.30 -2.97 8.87
CA ILE A 147 -15.32 -3.28 7.86
C ILE A 147 -16.42 -4.15 8.47
N VAL A 148 -16.06 -5.25 9.15
CA VAL A 148 -17.03 -6.15 9.80
C VAL A 148 -17.79 -5.45 10.92
N GLY A 149 -17.08 -4.70 11.78
CA GLY A 149 -17.68 -3.97 12.89
C GLY A 149 -18.64 -2.87 12.47
N THR A 150 -18.45 -2.30 11.28
CA THR A 150 -19.31 -1.25 10.73
C THR A 150 -20.29 -1.73 9.65
N ALA A 151 -20.29 -3.03 9.32
CA ALA A 151 -21.06 -3.60 8.20
C ALA A 151 -22.57 -3.37 8.31
N ARG A 152 -23.13 -3.34 9.53
CA ARG A 152 -24.57 -3.13 9.78
C ARG A 152 -24.94 -1.70 10.12
N LEU A 153 -23.98 -0.77 10.12
CA LEU A 153 -24.26 0.64 10.37
C LEU A 153 -24.87 1.28 9.13
N GLN A 154 -25.80 2.21 9.34
CA GLN A 154 -26.23 3.11 8.27
C GLN A 154 -25.02 3.90 7.76
N THR A 155 -24.98 4.23 6.45
CA THR A 155 -23.83 4.88 5.79
C THR A 155 -23.32 6.12 6.54
N ARG A 156 -24.23 6.99 7.02
CA ARG A 156 -23.83 8.18 7.81
C ARG A 156 -23.13 7.80 9.11
N MET A 157 -23.67 6.83 9.83
CA MET A 157 -23.09 6.36 11.09
C MET A 157 -21.77 5.63 10.85
N ARG A 158 -21.68 4.83 9.78
CA ARG A 158 -20.43 4.19 9.34
C ARG A 158 -19.35 5.22 9.09
N LEU A 159 -19.62 6.22 8.26
CA LEU A 159 -18.66 7.29 7.95
C LEU A 159 -18.23 8.06 9.20
N LEU A 160 -19.16 8.39 10.09
CA LEU A 160 -18.84 9.05 11.36
C LEU A 160 -17.96 8.18 12.27
N SER A 161 -18.27 6.89 12.38
CA SER A 161 -17.48 5.94 13.17
C SER A 161 -16.07 5.76 12.60
N VAL A 162 -15.95 5.54 11.29
CA VAL A 162 -14.66 5.41 10.60
C VAL A 162 -13.85 6.70 10.72
N PHE A 163 -14.49 7.87 10.58
CA PHE A 163 -13.83 9.16 10.80
C PHE A 163 -13.33 9.33 12.24
N GLY A 164 -14.11 8.89 13.24
CA GLY A 164 -13.66 8.87 14.63
C GLY A 164 -12.42 8.00 14.84
N ILE A 165 -12.39 6.81 14.25
CA ILE A 165 -11.23 5.90 14.27
C ILE A 165 -10.04 6.55 13.53
N PHE A 166 -10.28 7.22 12.41
CA PHE A 166 -9.26 7.92 11.63
C PHE A 166 -8.60 9.03 12.47
N VAL A 167 -9.39 9.88 13.12
CA VAL A 167 -8.88 10.95 14.00
C VAL A 167 -8.11 10.36 15.17
N PHE A 168 -8.61 9.30 15.81
CA PHE A 168 -7.90 8.62 16.89
C PHE A 168 -6.55 8.08 16.43
N THR A 169 -6.52 7.43 15.28
CA THR A 169 -5.30 6.87 14.66
C THR A 169 -4.29 7.98 14.32
N TYR A 170 -4.79 9.13 13.85
CA TYR A 170 -4.00 10.31 13.51
C TYR A 170 -3.31 10.90 14.73
N TRP A 171 -4.03 11.07 15.84
CA TRP A 171 -3.45 11.51 17.11
C TRP A 171 -2.40 10.55 17.67
N ASN A 172 -2.50 9.27 17.37
CA ASN A 172 -1.51 8.26 17.75
C ASN A 172 -0.35 8.11 16.74
N SER A 173 -0.25 9.00 15.75
CA SER A 173 0.82 9.00 14.73
C SER A 173 0.96 7.69 13.95
N ARG A 174 -0.13 6.94 13.77
CA ARG A 174 -0.15 5.65 13.06
C ARG A 174 -0.38 5.85 11.56
N TRP A 175 0.64 6.37 10.88
CA TRP A 175 0.62 6.66 9.43
C TRP A 175 0.20 5.46 8.58
N ASP A 176 0.63 4.25 8.98
CA ASP A 176 0.37 2.98 8.32
C ASP A 176 -1.13 2.72 8.25
N PHE A 177 -1.81 2.78 9.41
CA PHE A 177 -3.24 2.50 9.47
C PHE A 177 -4.11 3.64 8.89
N LEU A 178 -3.65 4.89 8.97
CA LEU A 178 -4.34 6.03 8.34
C LEU A 178 -4.52 5.84 6.83
N LEU A 179 -3.51 5.33 6.14
CA LEU A 179 -3.58 5.10 4.69
C LEU A 179 -4.61 4.03 4.33
N PHE A 180 -4.70 2.96 5.13
CA PHE A 180 -5.71 1.92 4.95
C PHE A 180 -7.14 2.44 5.17
N LEU A 181 -7.34 3.24 6.23
CA LEU A 181 -8.63 3.88 6.49
C LEU A 181 -8.99 4.91 5.41
N ALA A 182 -8.02 5.67 4.91
CA ALA A 182 -8.23 6.58 3.79
C ALA A 182 -8.65 5.82 2.53
N GLY A 183 -7.98 4.70 2.21
CA GLY A 183 -8.36 3.82 1.09
C GLY A 183 -9.79 3.29 1.22
N MET A 184 -10.20 2.89 2.43
CA MET A 184 -11.58 2.49 2.72
C MET A 184 -12.59 3.62 2.45
N LEU A 185 -12.29 4.83 2.93
CA LEU A 185 -13.15 6.01 2.72
C LEU A 185 -13.24 6.40 1.24
N LEU A 186 -12.13 6.30 0.50
CA LEU A 186 -12.09 6.53 -0.95
C LEU A 186 -12.95 5.50 -1.69
N ALA A 187 -12.81 4.21 -1.35
CA ALA A 187 -13.62 3.15 -1.94
C ALA A 187 -15.12 3.33 -1.62
N GLU A 188 -15.46 3.72 -0.40
CA GLU A 188 -16.84 4.03 -0.02
C GLU A 188 -17.40 5.23 -0.80
N ASN A 189 -16.60 6.27 -0.98
CA ASN A 189 -16.99 7.42 -1.81
C ASN A 189 -17.22 7.01 -3.27
N ASP A 190 -16.41 6.14 -3.84
CA ASP A 190 -16.58 5.66 -5.21
C ASP A 190 -17.82 4.77 -5.37
N LEU A 191 -18.16 3.97 -4.36
CA LEU A 191 -19.42 3.23 -4.30
C LEU A 191 -20.64 4.17 -4.24
N ILE A 192 -20.60 5.21 -3.40
CA ILE A 192 -21.69 6.20 -3.29
C ILE A 192 -21.89 6.96 -4.60
N ARG A 193 -20.81 7.19 -5.36
CA ARG A 193 -20.85 7.89 -6.65
C ARG A 193 -21.31 7.01 -7.81
N GLY A 194 -21.46 5.70 -7.61
CA GLY A 194 -21.77 4.76 -8.70
C GLY A 194 -20.64 4.65 -9.72
N ALA A 195 -19.37 4.81 -9.30
CA ALA A 195 -18.23 4.83 -10.22
C ALA A 195 -18.02 3.51 -10.99
N HIS A 196 -18.54 2.41 -10.45
CA HIS A 196 -18.48 1.07 -11.03
C HIS A 196 -19.83 0.53 -11.49
N ASP A 197 -20.89 1.35 -11.49
CA ASP A 197 -22.18 0.90 -11.99
C ASP A 197 -22.07 0.62 -13.49
N PRO A 198 -22.52 -0.56 -13.98
CA PRO A 198 -22.61 -0.79 -15.41
C PRO A 198 -23.49 0.30 -16.00
N VAL A 199 -23.06 0.88 -17.12
CA VAL A 199 -23.81 1.89 -17.85
C VAL A 199 -25.13 1.27 -18.30
N LEU A 200 -26.14 1.31 -17.43
CA LEU A 200 -27.52 1.12 -17.82
C LEU A 200 -27.84 2.24 -18.83
N PRO A 201 -28.61 1.97 -19.89
CA PRO A 201 -29.01 3.02 -20.82
C PRO A 201 -29.79 4.05 -20.02
N LYS A 202 -29.14 5.19 -19.72
CA LYS A 202 -29.85 6.34 -19.16
C LYS A 202 -30.69 6.89 -20.31
N ASP A 203 -32.00 6.97 -20.10
CA ASP A 203 -32.92 7.59 -21.05
C ASP A 203 -32.35 8.93 -21.54
N GLU A 204 -32.46 9.18 -22.84
CA GLU A 204 -31.87 10.32 -23.58
C GLU A 204 -32.27 11.71 -23.06
N ASN A 205 -33.08 11.81 -22.01
CA ASN A 205 -33.61 13.06 -21.47
C ASN A 205 -32.86 13.62 -20.25
N ASP A 206 -31.84 12.93 -19.74
CA ASP A 206 -31.04 13.50 -18.66
C ASP A 206 -30.01 14.46 -19.27
N LYS A 207 -30.31 15.76 -19.19
CA LYS A 207 -29.46 16.86 -19.67
C LYS A 207 -28.07 16.73 -19.05
N SER A 208 -27.19 15.99 -19.74
CA SER A 208 -25.83 15.72 -19.31
C SER A 208 -25.12 17.07 -19.22
N THR A 209 -25.02 17.56 -17.99
CA THR A 209 -24.61 18.91 -17.71
C THR A 209 -23.18 19.07 -18.19
N THR A 210 -22.99 20.00 -19.10
CA THR A 210 -21.72 20.55 -19.57
C THR A 210 -20.75 20.73 -18.40
N ARG A 211 -19.85 19.76 -18.19
CA ARG A 211 -18.81 19.82 -17.14
C ARG A 211 -17.58 19.03 -17.58
N LYS A 212 -17.01 19.35 -18.74
CA LYS A 212 -15.99 18.48 -19.37
C LYS A 212 -14.66 19.11 -19.77
N CYS A 213 -14.37 20.38 -19.47
CA CYS A 213 -13.04 20.93 -19.83
C CYS A 213 -12.31 21.65 -18.69
N THR A 214 -12.99 22.42 -17.84
CA THR A 214 -12.35 23.12 -16.73
C THR A 214 -11.99 22.20 -15.55
N THR A 215 -12.56 21.00 -15.49
CA THR A 215 -12.37 20.04 -14.39
C THR A 215 -11.15 19.15 -14.60
N SER A 216 -10.68 18.89 -15.83
CA SER A 216 -9.54 17.99 -16.06
C SER A 216 -8.25 18.54 -15.50
N TRP A 217 -7.92 19.80 -15.84
CA TRP A 217 -6.68 20.43 -15.40
C TRP A 217 -6.59 20.58 -13.88
N PHE A 218 -7.72 20.80 -13.20
CA PHE A 218 -7.76 20.80 -11.74
C PHE A 218 -7.31 19.46 -11.15
N TRP A 219 -7.85 18.34 -11.65
CA TRP A 219 -7.45 17.01 -11.18
C TRP A 219 -6.01 16.68 -11.54
N ASP A 220 -5.55 17.11 -12.72
CA ASP A 220 -4.15 16.94 -13.13
C ASP A 220 -3.21 17.74 -12.22
N ALA A 221 -3.55 19.00 -11.92
CA ALA A 221 -2.79 19.83 -10.99
C ALA A 221 -2.81 19.28 -9.56
N LEU A 222 -3.95 18.73 -9.11
CA LEU A 222 -4.07 18.10 -7.80
C LEU A 222 -3.25 16.80 -7.72
N ALA A 223 -3.19 16.03 -8.80
CA ALA A 223 -2.32 14.86 -8.89
C ALA A 223 -0.84 15.27 -8.86
N LEU A 224 -0.46 16.34 -9.57
CA LEU A 224 0.91 16.89 -9.50
C LEU A 224 1.25 17.38 -8.09
N LEU A 225 0.30 18.00 -7.38
CA LEU A 225 0.47 18.37 -5.97
C LEU A 225 0.64 17.13 -5.08
N GLY A 226 -0.16 16.08 -5.30
CA GLY A 226 -0.03 14.81 -4.60
C GLY A 226 1.34 14.16 -4.81
N LEU A 227 1.84 14.15 -6.07
CA LEU A 227 3.19 13.69 -6.41
C LEU A 227 4.27 14.54 -5.77
N TYR A 228 4.09 15.85 -5.71
CA TYR A 228 5.00 16.74 -5.01
C TYR A 228 5.07 16.38 -3.52
N LEU A 229 3.92 16.20 -2.85
CA LEU A 229 3.89 15.82 -1.43
C LEU A 229 4.44 14.41 -1.16
N LEU A 230 4.30 13.48 -2.11
CA LEU A 230 4.93 12.16 -2.05
C LEU A 230 6.47 12.23 -2.14
N GLY A 231 7.01 13.28 -2.75
CA GLY A 231 8.45 13.50 -2.88
C GLY A 231 9.14 14.06 -1.63
N GLN A 232 8.55 13.93 -0.43
CA GLN A 232 9.17 14.44 0.80
C GLN A 232 10.52 13.75 1.01
N PRO A 233 11.61 14.52 1.21
CA PRO A 233 12.91 13.94 1.45
C PRO A 233 12.93 13.19 2.79
N ASP A 234 13.54 12.02 2.79
CA ASP A 234 13.64 11.14 3.97
C ASP A 234 14.35 11.80 5.15
N GLY A 235 15.22 12.78 4.87
CA GLY A 235 15.91 13.57 5.88
C GLY A 235 16.22 14.97 5.39
N ARG A 236 16.52 15.87 6.33
CA ARG A 236 16.96 17.23 6.04
C ARG A 236 15.92 18.09 5.29
N GLY A 237 14.64 17.82 5.48
CA GLY A 237 13.55 18.61 4.90
C GLY A 237 13.60 20.08 5.30
N GLU A 238 14.11 20.36 6.51
CA GLU A 238 14.27 21.69 7.09
C GLU A 238 15.29 22.59 6.38
N ILE A 239 16.18 22.02 5.58
CA ILE A 239 17.14 22.78 4.74
C ILE A 239 16.93 22.57 3.25
N THR A 240 16.03 21.64 2.86
CA THR A 240 15.83 21.28 1.46
C THR A 240 14.92 22.32 0.81
N PRO A 241 15.37 23.02 -0.25
CA PRO A 241 14.54 23.98 -0.96
C PRO A 241 13.20 23.36 -1.42
N GLY A 242 12.10 24.07 -1.20
CA GLY A 242 10.72 23.58 -1.45
C GLY A 242 10.09 22.87 -0.25
N TRP A 243 10.89 22.31 0.66
CA TRP A 243 10.40 21.53 1.81
C TRP A 243 10.46 22.26 3.14
N ILE A 244 11.31 23.28 3.28
CA ILE A 244 11.51 24.04 4.54
C ILE A 244 10.18 24.41 5.21
N TYR A 245 9.27 25.04 4.45
CA TYR A 245 7.96 25.46 4.99
C TYR A 245 7.07 24.25 5.33
N LEU A 246 6.96 23.26 4.45
CA LEU A 246 6.15 22.07 4.71
C LEU A 246 6.67 21.27 5.91
N THR A 247 7.98 21.16 6.08
CA THR A 247 8.59 20.52 7.24
C THR A 247 8.27 21.29 8.54
N SER A 248 8.20 22.62 8.49
CA SER A 248 7.82 23.43 9.67
C SER A 248 6.36 23.24 10.11
N LEU A 249 5.50 22.75 9.23
CA LEU A 249 4.09 22.49 9.51
C LEU A 249 3.84 21.10 10.12
N ILE A 250 4.86 20.25 10.19
CA ILE A 250 4.74 18.93 10.82
C ILE A 250 4.53 19.14 12.32
N PRO A 251 3.44 18.62 12.91
CA PRO A 251 3.16 18.85 14.31
C PRO A 251 4.24 18.25 15.21
N THR A 252 4.60 18.96 16.29
CA THR A 252 5.63 18.50 17.25
C THR A 252 5.24 17.23 18.01
N TRP A 253 3.95 16.92 18.09
CA TRP A 253 3.42 15.71 18.70
C TRP A 253 3.44 14.49 17.76
N TRP A 254 3.78 14.69 16.47
CA TRP A 254 3.90 13.58 15.52
C TRP A 254 5.09 12.71 15.89
N GLY A 255 4.80 11.53 16.46
CA GLY A 255 5.81 10.61 17.00
C GLY A 255 6.39 9.62 15.99
N ALA A 256 5.83 9.54 14.78
CA ALA A 256 6.36 8.73 13.69
C ALA A 256 7.44 9.49 12.91
N GLU A 257 8.07 8.83 11.93
CA GLU A 257 9.11 9.48 11.13
C GLU A 257 8.55 10.69 10.37
N PRO A 258 9.19 11.88 10.45
CA PRO A 258 8.64 13.12 9.89
C PRO A 258 8.38 13.08 8.38
N PHE A 259 9.18 12.31 7.62
CA PHE A 259 9.03 12.18 6.18
C PHE A 259 7.73 11.48 5.77
N ARG A 260 7.13 10.68 6.66
CA ARG A 260 5.89 9.95 6.37
C ARG A 260 4.65 10.83 6.43
N TYR A 261 4.74 12.00 7.07
CA TYR A 261 3.59 12.88 7.28
C TYR A 261 3.02 13.41 5.96
N TRP A 262 3.83 14.09 5.14
CA TRP A 262 3.35 14.58 3.85
C TRP A 262 3.27 13.49 2.79
N GLN A 263 4.10 12.45 2.86
CA GLN A 263 3.97 11.29 1.97
C GLN A 263 2.59 10.64 2.10
N GLY A 264 2.09 10.48 3.33
CA GLY A 264 0.76 9.90 3.56
C GLY A 264 -0.36 10.77 2.98
N ILE A 265 -0.31 12.08 3.21
CA ILE A 265 -1.27 13.05 2.65
C ILE A 265 -1.19 13.06 1.11
N GLY A 266 0.03 13.10 0.57
CA GLY A 266 0.30 13.07 -0.86
C GLY A 266 -0.26 11.83 -1.54
N ALA A 267 -0.10 10.66 -0.93
CA ALA A 267 -0.65 9.40 -1.44
C ALA A 267 -2.19 9.46 -1.58
N VAL A 268 -2.90 9.92 -0.54
CA VAL A 268 -4.36 10.03 -0.54
C VAL A 268 -4.83 11.03 -1.59
N VAL A 269 -4.21 12.21 -1.64
CA VAL A 269 -4.54 13.26 -2.61
C VAL A 269 -4.28 12.78 -4.05
N PHE A 270 -3.15 12.12 -4.27
CA PHE A 270 -2.77 11.59 -5.58
C PHE A 270 -3.77 10.54 -6.07
N ILE A 271 -4.07 9.53 -5.25
CA ILE A 271 -5.03 8.47 -5.62
C ILE A 271 -6.42 9.07 -5.90
N TYR A 272 -6.88 9.99 -5.05
CA TYR A 272 -8.16 10.65 -5.26
C TYR A 272 -8.19 11.45 -6.58
N ALA A 273 -7.11 12.18 -6.89
CA ALA A 273 -7.00 12.93 -8.13
C ALA A 273 -6.93 12.04 -9.37
N VAL A 274 -6.16 10.94 -9.31
CA VAL A 274 -6.04 9.95 -10.40
C VAL A 274 -7.40 9.31 -10.69
N ALA A 275 -8.21 9.03 -9.68
CA ALA A 275 -9.56 8.49 -9.86
C ALA A 275 -10.51 9.43 -10.65
N HIS A 276 -10.16 10.72 -10.78
CA HIS A 276 -10.98 11.72 -11.48
C HIS A 276 -10.35 12.28 -12.76
N SER A 277 -9.06 12.01 -13.02
CA SER A 277 -8.37 12.48 -14.21
C SER A 277 -8.33 11.41 -15.31
N ALA A 278 -8.88 11.76 -16.48
CA ALA A 278 -8.82 10.90 -17.67
C ALA A 278 -7.38 10.72 -18.18
N PHE A 279 -6.51 11.73 -18.03
CA PHE A 279 -5.11 11.65 -18.43
C PHE A 279 -4.37 10.59 -17.61
N TRP A 280 -4.45 10.69 -16.29
CA TRP A 280 -3.78 9.75 -15.39
C TRP A 280 -4.35 8.34 -15.51
N GLN A 281 -5.68 8.20 -15.63
CA GLN A 281 -6.29 6.89 -15.91
C GLN A 281 -5.76 6.28 -17.21
N ARG A 282 -5.63 7.06 -18.29
CA ARG A 282 -5.08 6.56 -19.55
C ARG A 282 -3.61 6.14 -19.41
N PHE A 283 -2.83 6.88 -18.65
CA PHE A 283 -1.43 6.54 -18.38
C PHE A 283 -1.29 5.23 -17.59
N PHE A 284 -2.00 5.10 -16.46
CA PHE A 284 -1.94 3.91 -15.62
C PHE A 284 -2.56 2.66 -16.28
N ASN A 285 -3.52 2.85 -17.17
CA ASN A 285 -4.10 1.76 -17.97
C ASN A 285 -3.30 1.43 -19.24
N SER A 286 -2.13 2.04 -19.46
CA SER A 286 -1.24 1.63 -20.54
C SER A 286 -0.67 0.22 -20.30
N GLY A 287 -0.42 -0.53 -21.37
CA GLY A 287 0.05 -1.91 -21.25
C GLY A 287 1.39 -2.05 -20.52
N VAL A 288 2.28 -1.07 -20.67
CA VAL A 288 3.58 -1.03 -19.98
C VAL A 288 3.38 -0.87 -18.47
N VAL A 289 2.56 0.09 -18.05
CA VAL A 289 2.31 0.33 -16.61
C VAL A 289 1.57 -0.85 -15.98
N GLN A 290 0.59 -1.44 -16.69
CA GLN A 290 -0.07 -2.66 -16.22
C GLN A 290 0.87 -3.86 -16.11
N TYR A 291 1.86 -3.99 -17.01
CA TYR A 291 2.88 -5.03 -16.89
C TYR A 291 3.72 -4.83 -15.62
N PHE A 292 4.22 -3.62 -15.38
CA PHE A 292 4.91 -3.30 -14.13
C PHE A 292 4.02 -3.52 -12.90
N GLY A 293 2.72 -3.24 -13.00
CA GLY A 293 1.75 -3.58 -11.97
C GLY A 293 1.69 -5.08 -11.67
N LYS A 294 1.70 -5.93 -12.70
CA LYS A 294 1.68 -7.40 -12.54
C LYS A 294 2.93 -7.96 -11.86
N ILE A 295 4.10 -7.40 -12.14
CA ILE A 295 5.37 -7.86 -11.56
C ILE A 295 5.81 -7.04 -10.34
N SER A 296 5.04 -6.03 -9.92
CA SER A 296 5.41 -5.09 -8.85
C SER A 296 5.78 -5.78 -7.54
N TYR A 297 5.00 -6.78 -7.14
CA TYR A 297 5.27 -7.58 -5.95
C TYR A 297 6.57 -8.38 -6.07
N ALA A 298 6.82 -9.00 -7.24
CA ALA A 298 8.08 -9.70 -7.48
C ALA A 298 9.29 -8.75 -7.55
N ILE A 299 9.14 -7.53 -8.09
CA ILE A 299 10.17 -6.49 -8.05
C ILE A 299 10.49 -6.16 -6.59
N TYR A 300 9.47 -5.95 -5.77
CA TYR A 300 9.64 -5.67 -4.34
C TYR A 300 10.39 -6.80 -3.62
N LEU A 301 10.07 -8.07 -3.87
CA LEU A 301 10.78 -9.21 -3.26
C LEU A 301 12.20 -9.44 -3.79
N MET A 302 12.48 -9.08 -5.06
CA MET A 302 13.71 -9.49 -5.73
C MET A 302 14.74 -8.38 -5.92
N HIS A 303 14.37 -7.10 -5.75
CA HIS A 303 15.32 -6.02 -5.97
C HIS A 303 16.50 -6.09 -4.99
N GLY A 304 16.28 -6.30 -3.69
CA GLY A 304 17.36 -6.45 -2.70
C GLY A 304 18.34 -7.59 -3.05
N PRO A 305 17.87 -8.84 -3.21
CA PRO A 305 18.72 -9.95 -3.61
C PRO A 305 19.45 -9.74 -4.94
N ALA A 306 18.77 -9.19 -5.96
CA ALA A 306 19.39 -8.91 -7.26
C ALA A 306 20.46 -7.82 -7.16
N MET A 307 20.21 -6.78 -6.36
CA MET A 307 21.19 -5.72 -6.09
C MET A 307 22.42 -6.26 -5.37
N HIS A 308 22.21 -7.06 -4.32
CA HIS A 308 23.31 -7.64 -3.56
C HIS A 308 24.18 -8.59 -4.38
N ILE A 309 23.63 -9.39 -5.29
CA ILE A 309 24.41 -10.38 -6.05
C ILE A 309 25.04 -9.78 -7.30
N VAL A 310 24.29 -8.97 -8.05
CA VAL A 310 24.71 -8.48 -9.37
C VAL A 310 24.74 -6.95 -9.43
N GLY A 311 23.76 -6.25 -8.85
CA GLY A 311 23.68 -4.79 -8.93
C GLY A 311 24.92 -4.08 -8.39
N TYR A 312 25.43 -4.50 -7.23
CA TYR A 312 26.64 -3.96 -6.62
C TYR A 312 27.90 -4.19 -7.47
N HIS A 313 27.92 -5.23 -8.31
CA HIS A 313 28.99 -5.39 -9.29
C HIS A 313 28.93 -4.30 -10.37
N PHE A 314 27.75 -4.02 -10.93
CA PHE A 314 27.56 -2.96 -11.92
C PHE A 314 27.82 -1.57 -11.34
N GLU A 315 27.39 -1.31 -10.11
CA GLU A 315 27.67 -0.04 -9.44
C GLU A 315 29.17 0.15 -9.18
N ASN A 316 29.86 -0.88 -8.68
CA ASN A 316 31.31 -0.82 -8.48
C ASN A 316 32.04 -0.54 -9.79
N TRP A 317 31.67 -1.25 -10.87
CA TRP A 317 32.21 -1.01 -12.20
C TRP A 317 31.92 0.43 -12.67
N ALA A 318 30.67 0.90 -12.56
CA ALA A 318 30.30 2.24 -12.99
C ALA A 318 31.10 3.33 -12.25
N TYR A 319 31.24 3.20 -10.93
CA TYR A 319 32.05 4.13 -10.13
C TYR A 319 33.54 4.04 -10.43
N SER A 320 34.05 2.87 -10.83
CA SER A 320 35.45 2.73 -11.27
C SER A 320 35.73 3.48 -12.58
N VAL A 321 34.70 3.67 -13.42
CA VAL A 321 34.80 4.39 -14.70
C VAL A 321 34.58 5.89 -14.52
N THR A 322 33.61 6.30 -13.71
CA THR A 322 33.23 7.71 -13.59
C THR A 322 33.99 8.45 -12.50
N GLY A 323 34.18 7.84 -11.33
CA GLY A 323 34.70 8.48 -10.12
C GLY A 323 33.63 8.71 -9.03
N LEU A 324 34.09 9.10 -7.83
CA LEU A 324 33.29 9.18 -6.59
C LEU A 324 32.91 10.61 -6.15
N GLU A 325 33.40 11.62 -6.87
CA GLU A 325 33.31 13.03 -6.47
C GLU A 325 32.31 13.83 -7.30
N GLY A 326 31.58 14.74 -6.66
CA GLY A 326 30.70 15.70 -7.32
C GLY A 326 29.78 15.07 -8.39
N TYR A 327 29.85 15.63 -9.61
CA TYR A 327 29.03 15.18 -10.74
C TYR A 327 29.40 13.78 -11.26
N GLN A 328 30.64 13.33 -11.06
CA GLN A 328 31.08 12.00 -11.49
C GLN A 328 30.37 10.90 -10.72
N TYR A 329 30.07 11.13 -9.43
CA TYR A 329 29.27 10.19 -8.63
C TYR A 329 27.86 10.05 -9.19
N ASN A 330 27.23 11.17 -9.59
CA ASN A 330 25.90 11.15 -10.17
C ASN A 330 25.90 10.43 -11.53
N ALA A 331 26.92 10.69 -12.38
CA ALA A 331 27.08 9.98 -13.64
C ALA A 331 27.28 8.47 -13.44
N GLY A 332 28.07 8.06 -12.45
CA GLY A 332 28.27 6.66 -12.08
C GLY A 332 26.99 5.99 -11.59
N PHE A 333 26.19 6.71 -10.80
CA PHE A 333 24.87 6.25 -10.37
C PHE A 333 23.94 5.99 -11.57
N PHE A 334 23.82 6.94 -12.50
CA PHE A 334 22.99 6.75 -13.69
C PHE A 334 23.52 5.62 -14.59
N LEU A 335 24.83 5.52 -14.76
CA LEU A 335 25.45 4.45 -15.53
C LEU A 335 25.19 3.08 -14.91
N GLY A 336 25.36 2.93 -13.59
CA GLY A 336 25.04 1.71 -12.86
C GLY A 336 23.55 1.36 -12.97
N ALA A 337 22.67 2.35 -12.78
CA ALA A 337 21.22 2.17 -12.88
C ALA A 337 20.77 1.62 -14.25
N CYS A 338 21.43 2.00 -15.35
CA CYS A 338 21.15 1.47 -16.68
C CYS A 338 21.33 -0.06 -16.78
N PHE A 339 22.15 -0.67 -15.92
CA PHE A 339 22.34 -2.12 -15.85
C PHE A 339 21.58 -2.77 -14.69
N CYS A 340 21.55 -2.11 -13.53
CA CYS A 340 20.83 -2.59 -12.34
C CYS A 340 19.32 -2.71 -12.59
N ILE A 341 18.69 -1.68 -13.17
CA ILE A 341 17.23 -1.66 -13.36
C ILE A 341 16.77 -2.81 -14.28
N PRO A 342 17.34 -3.01 -15.49
CA PRO A 342 16.97 -4.17 -16.32
C PRO A 342 17.23 -5.52 -15.64
N THR A 343 18.30 -5.63 -14.86
CA THR A 343 18.62 -6.86 -14.11
C THR A 343 17.55 -7.18 -13.07
N VAL A 344 17.13 -6.18 -12.29
CA VAL A 344 16.05 -6.32 -11.30
C VAL A 344 14.73 -6.69 -11.99
N ILE A 345 14.38 -6.02 -13.10
CA ILE A 345 13.16 -6.32 -13.85
C ILE A 345 13.19 -7.76 -14.38
N TRP A 346 14.32 -8.21 -14.92
CA TRP A 346 14.48 -9.57 -15.44
C TRP A 346 14.37 -10.64 -14.34
N TRP A 347 15.05 -10.44 -13.20
CA TRP A 347 14.94 -11.34 -12.04
C TRP A 347 13.51 -11.39 -11.51
N ALA A 348 12.85 -10.24 -11.42
CA ALA A 348 11.48 -10.13 -10.97
C ALA A 348 10.50 -10.84 -11.92
N ASP A 349 10.65 -10.72 -13.25
CA ASP A 349 9.78 -11.42 -14.22
C ASP A 349 9.95 -12.94 -14.11
N ILE A 350 11.18 -13.43 -13.92
CA ILE A 350 11.44 -14.86 -13.68
C ILE A 350 10.78 -15.32 -12.39
N PHE A 351 11.02 -14.61 -11.28
CA PHE A 351 10.44 -14.97 -10.00
C PHE A 351 8.92 -14.94 -10.03
N TRP A 352 8.32 -13.94 -10.67
CA TRP A 352 6.88 -13.84 -10.86
C TRP A 352 6.30 -15.07 -11.58
N ARG A 353 6.92 -15.51 -12.69
CA ARG A 353 6.47 -16.67 -13.46
C ARG A 353 6.74 -18.01 -12.76
N ALA A 354 7.89 -18.14 -12.11
CA ALA A 354 8.37 -19.40 -11.56
C ALA A 354 7.89 -19.66 -10.12
N VAL A 355 7.66 -18.60 -9.34
CA VAL A 355 7.31 -18.70 -7.92
C VAL A 355 5.95 -18.10 -7.65
N ASP A 356 5.73 -16.83 -8.00
CA ASP A 356 4.54 -16.11 -7.56
C ASP A 356 3.24 -16.68 -8.16
N ILE A 357 3.17 -16.84 -9.50
CA ILE A 357 2.00 -17.43 -10.18
C ILE A 357 1.68 -18.84 -9.65
N PRO A 358 2.65 -19.78 -9.55
CA PRO A 358 2.38 -21.10 -8.96
C PRO A 358 1.94 -21.04 -7.50
N THR A 359 2.49 -20.12 -6.71
CA THR A 359 2.14 -19.97 -5.29
C THR A 359 0.69 -19.52 -5.12
N VAL A 360 0.23 -18.54 -5.91
CA VAL A 360 -1.19 -18.12 -5.92
C VAL A 360 -2.11 -19.27 -6.38
N LYS A 361 -1.70 -20.03 -7.41
CA LYS A 361 -2.47 -21.22 -7.85
C LYS A 361 -2.57 -22.28 -6.75
N PHE A 362 -1.47 -22.51 -6.02
CA PHE A 362 -1.44 -23.42 -4.89
C PHE A 362 -2.35 -22.94 -3.75
N ALA A 363 -2.31 -21.65 -3.41
CA ALA A 363 -3.17 -21.07 -2.39
C ALA A 363 -4.66 -21.21 -2.73
N LYS A 364 -5.06 -20.88 -3.96
CA LYS A 364 -6.45 -21.06 -4.44
C LYS A 364 -6.87 -22.53 -4.45
N TRP A 365 -5.97 -23.43 -4.84
CA TRP A 365 -6.23 -24.86 -4.76
C TRP A 365 -6.42 -25.32 -3.31
N PHE A 366 -5.56 -24.87 -2.39
CA PHE A 366 -5.63 -25.22 -0.97
C PHE A 366 -6.92 -24.69 -0.34
N GLU A 367 -7.27 -23.43 -0.61
CA GLU A 367 -8.54 -22.82 -0.20
C GLU A 367 -9.73 -23.67 -0.66
N SER A 368 -9.74 -24.12 -1.92
CA SER A 368 -10.83 -24.96 -2.46
C SER A 368 -10.98 -26.32 -1.76
N LYS A 369 -9.94 -26.77 -1.03
CA LYS A 369 -9.97 -27.98 -0.20
C LYS A 369 -10.42 -27.71 1.23
N CYS A 370 -10.21 -26.50 1.72
CA CYS A 370 -10.51 -26.11 3.11
C CYS A 370 -11.90 -25.47 3.26
N VAL A 371 -12.42 -24.81 2.23
CA VAL A 371 -13.70 -24.11 2.26
C VAL A 371 -14.83 -25.02 1.79
N VAL A 372 -15.89 -25.11 2.58
CA VAL A 372 -17.14 -25.74 2.16
C VAL A 372 -17.77 -24.82 1.10
N LYS A 373 -17.97 -25.33 -0.11
CA LYS A 373 -18.70 -24.59 -1.15
C LYS A 373 -20.11 -24.30 -0.62
N ALA A 374 -20.44 -23.01 -0.52
CA ALA A 374 -21.76 -22.54 -0.15
C ALA A 374 -22.81 -22.91 -1.21
#